data_AF-A0A9D8DXJ0-F1
#
_entry.id   AF-A0A9D8DXJ0-F1
#
_cell.length_a   1.000
_cell.length_b   1.000
_cell.length_c   1.000
_cell.angle_alpha   90.00
_cell.angle_beta   90.00
_cell.angle_gamma   90.00
#
_symmetry.space_group_name_H-M   'P 1'
#
loop_
_entity.id
_entity.type
_entity.pdbx_description
1 polymer ?
#
loop_
_entity_poly.entity_id
_entity_poly.type
_entity_poly.pdbx_seq_one_letter_code
_entity_poly.pdbx_strand_id
1 'polypeptide(L)' 'MSWDRLSVADGTFLALDDPVTPMNIGTIIVFDGDALRDDAGRIRMDLIRAHAAGRMHLAALRSDLGASPE' A
#
# COMPACT_ATOMS: atom_id res chain seq x y z
N MET A 1 -2.03 -25.04 -24.90
CA MET A 1 -2.31 -23.89 -24.01
C MET A 1 -1.89 -22.64 -24.74
N SER A 2 -2.86 -21.81 -25.11
CA SER A 2 -2.59 -20.49 -25.70
C SER A 2 -2.22 -19.55 -24.57
N TRP A 3 -1.07 -18.89 -24.67
CA TRP A 3 -0.67 -17.85 -23.74
C TRP A 3 -1.04 -16.51 -24.36
N ASP A 4 -1.86 -15.73 -23.67
CA ASP A 4 -2.11 -14.35 -24.07
C ASP A 4 -0.88 -13.49 -23.75
N ARG A 5 -0.57 -12.58 -24.68
CA ARG A 5 0.50 -11.62 -24.45
C ARG A 5 0.03 -10.55 -23.47
N LEU A 6 0.92 -10.19 -22.56
CA LEU A 6 0.71 -9.05 -21.68
C LEU A 6 0.52 -7.79 -22.52
N SER A 7 -0.37 -6.91 -22.05
CA SER A 7 -0.46 -5.57 -22.60
C SER A 7 0.86 -4.83 -22.36
N VAL A 8 1.13 -3.79 -23.16
CA VAL A 8 2.32 -2.94 -22.98
C VAL A 8 2.35 -2.34 -21.57
N ALA A 9 1.19 -2.00 -21.00
CA ALA A 9 1.08 -1.46 -19.65
C ALA A 9 1.49 -2.48 -18.59
N ASP A 10 0.98 -3.71 -18.66
CA ASP A 10 1.28 -4.76 -17.67
C ASP A 10 2.76 -5.16 -17.73
N GLY A 11 3.31 -5.28 -18.94
CA GLY A 11 4.73 -5.57 -19.13
C GLY A 11 5.65 -4.46 -18.58
N THR A 12 5.24 -3.20 -18.73
CA THR A 12 5.99 -2.05 -18.19
C THR A 12 5.92 -2.00 -16.67
N PHE A 13 4.74 -2.27 -16.09
CA PHE A 13 4.58 -2.36 -14.64
C PHE A 13 5.49 -3.42 -14.05
N LEU A 14 5.49 -4.64 -14.60
CA LEU A 14 6.35 -5.74 -14.16
C LEU A 14 7.85 -5.45 -14.31
N ALA A 15 8.24 -4.67 -15.33
CA ALA A 15 9.64 -4.31 -15.55
C ALA A 15 10.14 -3.23 -14.56
N LEU A 16 9.23 -2.44 -14.00
CA LEU A 16 9.54 -1.34 -13.07
C LEU A 16 9.30 -1.72 -11.60
N ASP A 17 8.47 -2.72 -11.34
CA ASP A 17 8.21 -3.24 -9.99
C ASP A 17 9.44 -4.01 -9.50
N ASP A 18 10.04 -3.54 -8.40
CA ASP A 18 11.25 -4.10 -7.80
C ASP A 18 10.97 -4.57 -6.36
N PRO A 19 11.48 -5.73 -5.92
CA PRO A 19 11.23 -6.24 -4.57
C PRO A 19 11.68 -5.30 -3.43
N VAL A 20 12.65 -4.41 -3.69
CA VAL A 20 13.17 -3.41 -2.74
C VAL A 20 12.43 -2.07 -2.89
N THR A 21 11.83 -1.81 -4.06
CA THR A 21 11.04 -0.61 -4.35
C THR A 21 9.69 -0.97 -4.99
N PRO A 22 8.75 -1.54 -4.22
CA PRO A 22 7.52 -2.06 -4.79
C PRO A 22 6.60 -0.92 -5.21
N MET A 23 6.15 -0.95 -6.46
CA MET A 23 5.23 0.04 -7.02
C MET A 23 3.80 -0.12 -6.52
N ASN A 24 3.50 -1.26 -5.88
CA ASN A 24 2.18 -1.62 -5.37
C ASN A 24 1.97 -1.30 -3.87
N ILE A 25 2.99 -0.81 -3.17
CA ILE A 25 2.84 -0.45 -1.75
C ILE A 25 2.27 0.96 -1.65
N GLY A 26 0.99 1.06 -1.30
CA GLY A 26 0.30 2.34 -1.10
C GLY A 26 0.66 3.05 0.21
N THR A 27 1.00 2.32 1.29
CA THR A 27 1.47 2.93 2.55
C THR A 27 2.07 1.90 3.51
N ILE A 28 3.03 2.32 4.36
CA ILE A 28 3.55 1.54 5.49
C ILE A 28 3.34 2.35 6.77
N ILE A 29 2.74 1.73 7.79
CA ILE A 29 2.48 2.35 9.10
C ILE A 29 3.16 1.51 10.18
N VAL A 30 4.01 2.15 10.98
CA VAL A 30 4.70 1.53 12.12
C VAL A 30 3.97 1.90 13.41
N PHE A 31 3.76 0.92 14.28
CA PHE A 31 3.08 1.11 15.56
C PHE A 31 4.00 0.73 16.73
N ASP A 32 3.89 1.45 17.85
CA ASP A 32 4.53 1.07 19.11
C ASP A 32 3.71 -0.04 19.81
N GLY A 33 4.40 -1.11 20.19
CA GLY A 33 3.81 -2.42 20.47
C GLY A 33 3.15 -2.56 21.83
N ASP A 34 3.64 -1.85 22.86
CA ASP A 34 3.17 -2.06 24.23
C ASP A 34 1.75 -1.52 24.46
N ALA A 35 1.43 -0.35 23.91
CA ALA A 35 0.09 0.24 24.03
C ALA A 35 -0.99 -0.52 23.21
N LEU A 36 -0.56 -1.34 22.25
CA LEU A 36 -1.45 -2.11 21.38
C LEU A 36 -1.72 -3.53 21.87
N ARG A 37 -1.15 -3.95 23.00
CA ARG A 37 -1.42 -5.25 23.60
C ARG A 37 -2.52 -5.16 24.64
N ASP A 38 -3.42 -6.13 24.67
CA ASP A 38 -4.39 -6.29 25.76
C ASP A 38 -3.72 -6.91 27.00
N ASP A 39 -4.46 -7.04 28.10
CA ASP A 39 -3.94 -7.62 29.35
C ASP A 39 -3.54 -9.10 29.21
N ALA A 40 -3.95 -9.77 28.12
CA ALA A 40 -3.56 -11.13 27.76
C ALA A 40 -2.40 -11.17 26.74
N GLY A 41 -1.80 -10.02 26.40
CA GLY A 41 -0.71 -9.88 25.46
C GLY A 41 -1.10 -9.96 23.98
N ARG A 42 -2.40 -9.98 23.65
CA ARG A 42 -2.89 -10.03 22.27
C ARG A 42 -2.91 -8.65 21.64
N ILE A 43 -2.70 -8.59 20.33
CA ILE A 43 -2.75 -7.33 19.58
C ILE A 43 -4.21 -6.86 19.43
N ARG A 44 -4.48 -5.61 19.80
CA ARG A 44 -5.76 -4.90 19.62
C ARG A 44 -5.94 -4.48 18.16
N MET A 45 -6.31 -5.44 17.32
CA MET A 45 -6.45 -5.25 15.86
C MET A 45 -7.51 -4.23 15.46
N ASP A 46 -8.52 -4.01 16.31
CA ASP A 46 -9.55 -2.99 16.13
C ASP A 46 -8.96 -1.56 16.11
N LEU A 47 -8.04 -1.26 17.03
CA LEU A 47 -7.35 0.04 17.08
C LEU A 47 -6.49 0.28 15.83
N ILE A 48 -5.79 -0.76 15.38
CA ILE A 48 -4.98 -0.72 14.16
C ILE A 48 -5.88 -0.43 12.94
N ARG A 49 -7.01 -1.14 12.81
CA ARG A 49 -7.95 -0.93 11.70
C ARG A 49 -8.56 0.47 11.71
N ALA A 50 -8.97 0.96 12.88
CA ALA A 50 -9.52 2.31 13.01
C ALA A 50 -8.48 3.38 12.62
N HIS A 51 -7.23 3.21 13.06
CA HIS A 51 -6.14 4.11 12.74
C HIS A 51 -5.79 4.13 11.24
N ALA A 52 -5.75 2.95 10.61
CA ALA A 52 -5.49 2.80 9.18
C ALA A 52 -6.62 3.41 8.34
N ALA A 53 -7.88 3.13 8.68
CA ALA A 53 -9.05 3.70 7.98
C ALA A 53 -9.03 5.23 8.02
N GLY A 54 -8.65 5.82 9.16
CA GLY A 54 -8.48 7.26 9.31
C GLY A 54 -7.36 7.87 8.46
N ARG A 55 -6.46 7.07 7.87
CA ARG A 55 -5.33 7.51 7.03
C ARG A 55 -5.44 7.09 5.57
N MET A 56 -6.40 6.24 5.22
CA MET A 56 -6.57 5.82 3.82
C MET A 56 -6.83 6.99 2.88
N HIS A 57 -7.46 8.07 3.36
CA HIS A 57 -7.62 9.30 2.57
C HIS A 57 -6.29 10.00 2.25
N LEU A 58 -5.25 9.79 3.06
CA LEU A 58 -3.89 10.31 2.82
C LEU A 58 -3.11 9.43 1.85
N ALA A 59 -3.50 8.17 1.70
CA ALA A 59 -2.94 7.25 0.71
C ALA A 59 -3.39 7.57 -0.74
N ALA A 60 -4.13 8.67 -0.95
CA ALA A 60 -4.54 9.17 -2.26
C ALA A 60 -3.38 9.62 -3.17
N LEU A 61 -2.12 9.36 -2.81
CA LEU A 61 -0.96 9.86 -3.55
C LEU A 61 -0.48 8.88 -4.65
N ARG A 62 -1.23 8.84 -5.76
CA ARG A 62 -0.66 8.98 -7.12
C ARG A 62 -1.71 9.30 -8.21
N SER A 63 -2.88 9.89 -7.92
CA SER A 63 -3.75 10.42 -8.99
C SER A 63 -3.35 11.82 -9.45
N ASP A 64 -2.70 12.61 -8.59
CA ASP A 64 -2.50 14.04 -8.82
C ASP A 64 -1.08 14.41 -9.29
N LEU A 65 -0.14 13.45 -9.34
CA LEU A 65 1.21 13.66 -9.89
C LEU A 65 1.28 13.45 -11.42
N GLY A 66 0.13 13.41 -12.10
CA GLY A 66 0.03 13.31 -13.56
C GLY A 66 -0.52 14.55 -14.27
N ALA A 67 -0.98 15.57 -13.54
CA ALA A 67 -1.43 16.82 -14.15
C ALA A 67 -0.28 17.83 -14.20
N SER A 68 0.59 17.72 -15.22
CA SER A 68 1.42 18.85 -15.61
C SER A 68 0.49 19.91 -16.23
N PRO A 69 0.51 21.18 -15.76
CA PRO A 69 0.00 22.26 -16.59
C PRO A 69 0.94 22.43 -17.80
N GLU A 70 0.35 22.90 -18.90
CA GLU A 70 0.95 23.05 -20.23
C GLU A 70 2.27 23.85 -20.28
#